data_AF-A0A367J5M3-F1
#
_entry.id   AF-A0A367J5M3-F1
#
_cell.length_a   1.000
_cell.length_b   1.000
_cell.length_c   1.000
_cell.angle_alpha   90.00
_cell.angle_beta   90.00
_cell.angle_gamma   90.00
#
_symmetry.space_group_name_H-M   'P 1'
#
loop_
_entity.id
_entity.type
_entity.pdbx_description
1 polymer ?
#
loop_
_entity_poly.entity_id
_entity_poly.type
_entity_poly.pdbx_seq_one_letter_code
_entity_poly.pdbx_strand_id
1 'polypeptide(L)' 'YPKHTEADLYVTDQDDIPRHITDHAVTKLAEIPIKMPLLPNVKPGTRMDVTIEFVLRSTEIKMIVCLAGTISEHVLSDC' A
#
# COMPACT_ATOMS: atom_id res chain seq x y z
N TYR A 1 2.21 -15.72 5.04
CA TYR A 1 2.27 -14.38 4.43
C TYR A 1 1.90 -14.55 2.97
N PRO A 2 1.01 -13.72 2.39
CA PRO A 2 0.80 -13.72 0.94
C PRO A 2 2.11 -13.36 0.23
N LYS A 3 2.32 -13.83 -1.01
CA LYS A 3 3.43 -13.32 -1.82
C LYS A 3 2.99 -12.01 -2.47
N HIS A 4 3.91 -11.05 -2.62
CA HIS A 4 3.68 -9.78 -3.31
C HIS A 4 2.61 -8.86 -2.68
N THR A 5 2.52 -8.83 -1.35
CA THR A 5 1.78 -7.76 -0.63
C THR A 5 2.69 -6.54 -0.43
N GLU A 6 2.98 -5.88 -1.55
CA GLU A 6 3.69 -4.61 -1.64
C GLU A 6 2.84 -3.64 -2.48
N ALA A 7 2.96 -2.34 -2.21
CA ALA A 7 2.35 -1.29 -3.00
C ALA A 7 3.43 -0.33 -3.50
N ASP A 8 3.51 -0.17 -4.82
CA ASP A 8 4.45 0.75 -5.44
C ASP A 8 3.85 2.16 -5.51
N LEU A 9 4.61 3.16 -5.06
CA LEU A 9 4.26 4.57 -5.26
C LEU A 9 5.07 5.12 -6.42
N TYR A 10 4.37 5.70 -7.40
CA TYR A 10 4.94 6.32 -8.58
C TYR A 10 4.60 7.82 -8.60
N VAL A 11 5.52 8.62 -9.13
CA VAL A 11 5.36 10.07 -9.34
C VAL A 11 5.76 10.47 -10.75
N THR A 12 5.26 11.61 -11.20
CA THR A 12 5.61 12.27 -12.47
C THR A 12 5.50 13.78 -12.27
N ASP A 13 6.38 14.52 -12.93
CA ASP A 13 6.35 15.99 -12.96
C ASP A 13 5.73 16.54 -14.26
N GLN A 14 5.10 15.68 -15.08
CA GLN A 14 4.37 16.09 -16.28
C GLN A 14 2.92 16.48 -15.98
N ASP A 15 2.42 17.51 -16.67
CA ASP A 15 1.02 17.96 -16.59
C ASP A 15 0.03 16.89 -17.08
N ASP A 16 0.44 16.04 -18.03
CA ASP A 16 -0.35 14.91 -18.52
C ASP A 16 -0.17 13.67 -17.64
N ILE A 17 -1.29 13.08 -17.19
CA ILE A 17 -1.28 11.84 -16.37
C ILE A 17 -0.80 10.65 -17.22
N PRO A 18 0.35 10.01 -16.88
CA PRO A 18 0.90 8.90 -17.64
C PRO A 18 0.01 7.66 -17.56
N ARG A 19 -0.13 6.96 -18.69
CA ARG A 19 -0.97 5.74 -18.77
C ARG A 19 -0.26 4.47 -18.30
N HIS A 20 1.07 4.51 -18.20
CA HIS A 20 1.89 3.35 -17.90
C HIS A 20 3.02 3.71 -16.94
N ILE A 21 3.30 2.83 -15.97
CA ILE A 21 4.42 2.98 -15.02
C ILE A 21 5.80 2.83 -15.66
N THR A 22 5.85 2.40 -16.93
CA THR A 22 7.07 2.26 -17.74
C THR A 22 7.34 3.49 -18.60
N ASP A 23 6.55 4.56 -18.46
CA ASP A 23 6.78 5.81 -19.18
C ASP A 23 8.05 6.49 -18.64
N HIS A 24 8.82 7.13 -19.52
CA HIS A 24 10.11 7.75 -19.22
C HIS A 24 10.02 8.88 -18.18
N ALA A 25 8.84 9.48 -18.00
CA ALA A 25 8.55 10.52 -17.02
C ALA A 25 8.08 9.98 -15.66
N VAL A 26 7.79 8.67 -15.56
CA VAL A 26 7.32 8.05 -14.31
C VAL A 26 8.51 7.53 -13.52
N THR A 27 8.63 7.99 -12.28
CA THR A 27 9.65 7.52 -11.32
C THR A 27 8.98 6.73 -10.20
N LYS A 28 9.49 5.54 -9.89
CA LYS A 28 9.11 4.81 -8.67
C LYS A 28 9.73 5.51 -7.47
N LEU A 29 8.90 6.08 -6.61
CA LEU A 29 9.31 6.80 -5.41
C LEU A 29 9.55 5.86 -4.23
N ALA A 30 8.67 4.87 -4.04
CA ALA A 30 8.74 3.94 -2.91
C ALA A 30 8.17 2.55 -3.24
N GLU A 31 8.65 1.55 -2.49
CA GLU A 31 8.25 0.14 -2.52
C GLU A 31 7.70 -0.20 -1.13
N ILE A 32 6.38 -0.10 -0.94
CA ILE A 32 5.77 -0.08 0.39
C ILE A 32 5.32 -1.50 0.81
N PRO A 33 5.95 -2.13 1.82
CA PRO A 33 5.53 -3.45 2.28
C PRO A 33 4.23 -3.36 3.08
N ILE A 34 3.16 -3.99 2.58
CA ILE A 34 1.88 -4.07 3.27
C ILE A 34 2.01 -5.13 4.37
N LYS A 35 2.04 -4.70 5.64
CA LYS A 35 2.11 -5.62 6.78
C LYS A 35 0.73 -6.16 7.15
N MET A 36 0.53 -7.44 6.87
CA MET A 36 -0.69 -8.14 7.26
C MET A 36 -0.73 -8.31 8.80
N PRO A 37 -1.81 -7.90 9.49
CA PRO A 37 -1.93 -8.09 10.93
C PRO A 37 -2.00 -9.57 11.30
N LEU A 38 -1.67 -9.90 12.55
CA LEU A 38 -1.92 -11.23 13.09
C LEU A 38 -3.43 -11.45 13.24
N LEU A 39 -3.91 -12.54 12.67
CA LEU A 39 -5.32 -12.91 12.64
C LEU A 39 -5.58 -14.12 13.53
N PRO A 40 -5.86 -13.92 14.84
CA PRO A 40 -6.19 -15.03 15.72
C PRO A 40 -7.48 -15.71 15.24
N ASN A 41 -7.46 -17.05 15.22
CA ASN A 41 -8.60 -17.92 14.91
C ASN A 41 -9.09 -17.97 13.44
N VAL A 42 -8.38 -17.36 12.48
CA VAL A 42 -8.69 -17.55 11.05
C VAL A 42 -8.17 -18.91 10.57
N LYS A 43 -9.01 -19.67 9.86
CA LYS A 43 -8.65 -20.97 9.30
C LYS A 43 -7.96 -20.83 7.93
N PRO A 44 -7.00 -21.69 7.57
CA PRO A 44 -6.47 -21.77 6.21
C PRO A 44 -7.59 -21.96 5.19
N GLY A 45 -7.55 -21.20 4.10
CA GLY A 45 -8.57 -21.23 3.04
C GLY A 45 -9.84 -20.43 3.32
N THR A 46 -9.99 -19.80 4.49
CA THR A 46 -11.06 -18.81 4.72
C THR A 46 -10.88 -17.63 3.77
N ARG A 47 -11.90 -17.31 2.97
CA ARG A 47 -11.94 -16.06 2.20
C ARG A 47 -11.96 -14.87 3.15
N MET A 48 -11.12 -13.89 2.87
CA MET A 48 -11.05 -12.63 3.61
C MET A 48 -11.06 -11.49 2.62
N ASP A 49 -11.88 -10.47 2.88
CA ASP A 49 -11.79 -9.22 2.16
C ASP A 49 -10.80 -8.30 2.89
N VAL A 50 -9.94 -7.63 2.12
CA VAL A 50 -8.86 -6.75 2.59
C VAL A 50 -9.09 -5.37 2.02
N THR A 51 -9.14 -4.35 2.88
CA THR A 51 -9.16 -2.95 2.45
C THR A 51 -7.85 -2.30 2.86
N ILE A 52 -7.22 -1.59 1.93
CA ILE A 52 -5.99 -0.84 2.17
C ILE A 52 -6.24 0.60 1.76
N GLU A 53 -6.17 1.51 2.72
CA GLU A 53 -6.36 2.94 2.51
C GLU A 53 -5.03 3.67 2.61
N PHE A 54 -4.71 4.48 1.61
CA PHE A 54 -3.53 5.34 1.60
C PHE A 54 -3.95 6.78 1.86
N VAL A 55 -3.44 7.36 2.94
CA VAL A 55 -3.63 8.77 3.31
C VAL A 55 -2.31 9.48 3.11
N LEU A 56 -2.19 10.18 1.98
CA LEU A 56 -1.02 11.00 1.67
C LEU A 56 -1.15 12.37 2.36
N ARG A 57 -0.09 12.78 3.05
CA ARG A 57 0.10 14.10 3.66
C ARG A 57 1.40 14.70 3.12
N SER A 58 1.62 16.00 3.36
CA SER A 58 2.76 16.74 2.79
C SER A 58 4.15 16.15 3.08
N THR A 59 4.30 15.38 4.15
CA THR A 59 5.58 14.78 4.59
C THR A 59 5.45 13.31 5.05
N GLU A 60 4.27 12.71 4.93
CA GLU A 60 3.98 11.39 5.48
C GLU A 60 2.99 10.62 4.62
N ILE A 61 3.18 9.31 4.50
CA ILE A 61 2.21 8.39 3.90
C ILE A 61 1.73 7.46 5.01
N LYS A 62 0.45 7.58 5.38
CA LYS A 62 -0.19 6.64 6.30
C LYS A 62 -0.97 5.59 5.52
N MET A 63 -0.61 4.33 5.72
CA MET A 63 -1.36 3.17 5.26
C MET A 63 -2.25 2.66 6.40
N ILE A 64 -3.51 2.37 6.11
CA ILE A 64 -4.45 1.71 7.02
C ILE A 64 -4.87 0.39 6.37
N VAL A 65 -4.58 -0.73 7.02
CA VAL A 65 -4.93 -2.08 6.57
C VAL A 65 -6.08 -2.61 7.43
N CYS A 66 -7.24 -2.80 6.82
CA CYS A 66 -8.43 -3.36 7.43
C CYS A 66 -8.64 -4.79 6.94
N LEU A 67 -8.60 -5.76 7.86
CA LEU A 67 -8.63 -7.19 7.55
C LEU A 67 -9.49 -7.94 8.57
N ALA A 68 -10.66 -8.44 8.16
CA ALA A 68 -11.65 -9.10 9.02
C ALA A 68 -11.92 -8.36 10.35
N GLY A 69 -12.15 -7.04 10.27
CA GLY A 69 -12.41 -6.19 11.44
C GLY A 69 -11.18 -5.82 12.28
N THR A 70 -10.00 -6.37 11.97
CA THR A 70 -8.73 -5.92 12.56
C THR A 70 -8.19 -4.76 11.75
N ILE A 71 -7.80 -3.67 12.42
CA ILE A 71 -7.18 -2.49 11.80
C ILE A 71 -5.70 -2.48 12.18
N SER A 72 -4.81 -2.28 11.21
CA SER A 72 -3.39 -2.02 11.42
C SER A 72 -3.00 -0.73 10.71
N GLU A 73 -2.32 0.16 11.42
CA GLU A 73 -1.85 1.44 10.87
C GLU A 73 -0.33 1.39 10.71
N HIS A 74 0.17 1.87 9.58
CA HIS A 74 1.59 2.02 9.29
C HIS A 74 1.83 3.43 8.77
N VAL A 75 2.67 4.20 9.45
CA VAL A 75 3.11 5.52 8.99
C VAL A 75 4.50 5.37 8.40
N LEU A 76 4.67 5.85 7.18
CA LEU A 76 5.97 6.11 6.57
C LEU A 76 6.25 7.60 6.79
N SER A 77 7.17 7.87 7.73
CA SER A 77 7.79 9.17 7.92
C SER A 77 9.21 9.07 7.37
N ASP A 78 9.67 10.12 6.70
CA ASP A 78 10.93 10.24 5.97
C ASP A 78 11.05 9.38 4.68
N CYS A 79 10.93 10.07 3.54
CA CYS A 79 11.46 9.71 2.23
C CYS A 79 12.38 10.85 1.78
#